data_AF-A0A7Y3G771-F1
#
_entry.id   AF-A0A7Y3G771-F1
#
_cell.length_a   1.000
_cell.length_b   1.000
_cell.length_c   1.000
_cell.angle_alpha   90.00
_cell.angle_beta   90.00
_cell.angle_gamma   90.00
#
_symmetry.space_group_name_H-M   'P 1'
#
loop_
_entity.id
_entity.type
_entity.pdbx_description
1 polymer ?
#
loop_
_entity_poly.entity_id
_entity_poly.type
_entity_poly.pdbx_seq_one_letter_code
_entity_poly.pdbx_strand_id
1 'polypeptide(L)'
;MKKSLLLVMTLVIFQMVFGQKKVTVNWDASLSMQDREISRELNYLDNYFKKHPEVEIHLVSFSNDIILEEKFTVTGSNWEALRNELLKTVYDGATSYSKLFNQDSDEYLIFTDGVEILDKLEPPVSKPITIVSTVSVANPKFQRIAESSNGSYVLLNSSSDTTSAYSIDSGIMTGSIGVLVSGVITDEKGPLANVNVFNRDRNEGTTSSSDGSYRIKADIGDQLVFTFIGKKTINIIMPEGDFLNINMVTVTEALEGVVV
;
A
#
# COMPACT_ATOMS: atom_id res chain seq x y z
N MET A 1 18.50 51.14 -30.82
CA MET A 1 17.72 50.45 -29.77
C MET A 1 17.83 48.92 -29.89
N LYS A 2 19.02 48.32 -29.75
CA LYS A 2 19.22 46.85 -29.94
C LYS A 2 20.14 46.18 -28.90
N LYS A 3 20.36 46.80 -27.73
CA LYS A 3 21.25 46.24 -26.68
C LYS A 3 20.52 45.66 -25.45
N SER A 4 19.19 45.71 -25.41
CA SER A 4 18.41 45.23 -24.26
C SER A 4 17.97 43.76 -24.36
N LEU A 5 17.94 43.18 -25.57
CA LEU A 5 17.36 41.85 -25.79
C LEU A 5 18.28 40.68 -25.39
N LEU A 6 19.60 40.88 -25.40
CA LEU A 6 20.56 39.81 -25.10
C LEU A 6 20.67 39.52 -23.58
N LEU A 7 20.39 40.52 -22.74
CA LEU A 7 20.48 40.37 -21.28
C LEU A 7 19.29 39.57 -20.71
N VAL A 8 18.10 39.70 -21.31
CA VAL A 8 16.92 38.91 -20.90
C VAL A 8 17.05 37.46 -21.36
N MET A 9 17.62 37.21 -22.55
CA MET A 9 17.81 35.85 -23.05
C MET A 9 18.87 35.07 -22.26
N THR A 10 19.93 35.72 -21.78
CA THR A 10 20.94 35.08 -20.91
C THR A 10 20.43 34.88 -19.47
N LEU A 11 19.57 35.76 -18.96
CA LEU A 11 18.95 35.60 -17.63
C LEU A 11 17.94 34.43 -17.60
N VAL A 12 17.28 34.13 -18.73
CA VAL A 12 16.39 32.96 -18.86
C VAL A 12 17.17 31.65 -19.00
N ILE A 13 18.33 31.67 -19.68
CA ILE A 13 19.17 30.45 -19.81
C ILE A 13 19.88 30.10 -18.49
N PHE A 14 20.13 31.08 -17.62
CA PHE A 14 20.79 30.83 -16.32
C PHE A 14 19.90 30.12 -15.28
N GLN A 15 18.58 30.04 -15.50
CA GLN A 15 17.68 29.30 -14.58
C GLN A 15 17.59 27.79 -14.87
N MET A 16 18.21 27.28 -15.95
CA MET A 16 18.12 25.86 -16.32
C MET A 16 19.29 24.98 -15.83
N VAL A 17 20.19 25.49 -14.99
CA VAL A 17 21.31 24.70 -14.44
C VAL A 17 21.14 24.44 -12.95
N PHE A 18 19.91 24.21 -12.51
CA PHE A 18 19.67 23.39 -11.33
C PHE A 18 19.49 21.95 -11.83
N GLY A 19 20.32 21.02 -11.36
CA GLY A 19 20.22 19.61 -11.74
C GLY A 19 18.77 19.15 -11.57
N GLN A 20 18.16 18.68 -12.66
CA GLN A 20 16.79 18.19 -12.61
C GLN A 20 16.73 17.04 -11.61
N LYS A 21 15.83 17.14 -10.62
CA LYS A 21 15.63 16.12 -9.59
C LYS A 21 15.44 14.76 -10.29
N LYS A 22 16.13 13.73 -9.84
CA LYS A 22 16.03 12.36 -10.36
C LYS A 22 15.25 11.49 -9.38
N VAL A 23 14.19 10.88 -9.87
CA VAL A 23 13.30 10.05 -9.04
C VAL A 23 13.16 8.69 -9.70
N THR A 24 13.43 7.64 -8.94
CA THR A 24 13.07 6.29 -9.40
C THR A 24 11.68 5.94 -8.90
N VAL A 25 10.79 5.57 -9.82
CA VAL A 25 9.47 5.01 -9.50
C VAL A 25 9.56 3.51 -9.65
N ASN A 26 9.55 2.80 -8.53
CA ASN A 26 9.45 1.35 -8.49
C ASN A 26 7.97 0.98 -8.48
N TRP A 27 7.53 0.28 -9.53
CA TRP A 27 6.14 -0.09 -9.73
C TRP A 27 5.98 -1.60 -9.60
N ASP A 28 5.32 -2.04 -8.53
CA ASP A 28 5.05 -3.44 -8.29
C ASP A 28 3.97 -3.93 -9.27
N ALA A 29 4.39 -4.80 -10.18
CA ALA A 29 3.59 -5.44 -11.20
C ALA A 29 3.32 -6.92 -10.88
N SER A 30 3.48 -7.33 -9.63
CA SER A 30 3.09 -8.67 -9.17
C SER A 30 1.57 -8.87 -9.23
N LEU A 31 1.16 -10.14 -9.19
CA LEU A 31 -0.25 -10.52 -9.29
C LEU A 31 -1.11 -9.95 -8.13
N SER A 32 -0.55 -9.79 -6.92
CA SER A 32 -1.30 -9.26 -5.77
C SER A 32 -1.69 -7.79 -5.93
N MET A 33 -1.02 -7.08 -6.85
CA MET A 33 -1.34 -5.69 -7.18
C MET A 33 -2.52 -5.55 -8.14
N GLN A 34 -2.98 -6.62 -8.81
CA GLN A 34 -3.91 -6.54 -9.94
C GLN A 34 -5.24 -5.84 -9.61
N ASP A 35 -5.84 -6.15 -8.46
CA ASP A 35 -7.20 -5.72 -8.11
C ASP A 35 -7.24 -4.43 -7.26
N ARG A 36 -6.12 -3.70 -7.19
CA ARG A 36 -6.01 -2.49 -6.36
C ARG A 36 -6.69 -1.26 -6.97
N GLU A 37 -6.95 -0.27 -6.12
CA GLU A 37 -7.49 1.03 -6.49
C GLU A 37 -6.42 1.96 -7.12
N ILE A 38 -5.93 1.58 -8.31
CA ILE A 38 -4.87 2.30 -9.05
C ILE A 38 -5.16 3.80 -9.23
N SER A 39 -6.45 4.17 -9.29
CA SER A 39 -6.91 5.56 -9.40
C SER A 39 -6.33 6.47 -8.30
N ARG A 40 -6.14 5.96 -7.08
CA ARG A 40 -5.58 6.71 -5.95
C ARG A 40 -4.09 6.93 -6.09
N GLU A 41 -3.37 5.93 -6.59
CA GLU A 41 -1.93 6.02 -6.86
C GLU A 41 -1.65 7.03 -7.98
N LEU A 42 -2.48 7.04 -9.02
CA LEU A 42 -2.39 8.04 -10.07
C LEU A 42 -2.71 9.46 -9.55
N ASN A 43 -3.69 9.61 -8.65
CA ASN A 43 -3.96 10.91 -8.01
C ASN A 43 -2.79 11.37 -7.12
N TYR A 44 -2.19 10.45 -6.37
CA TYR A 44 -0.97 10.72 -5.62
C TYR A 44 0.15 11.26 -6.53
N LEU A 45 0.37 10.59 -7.68
CA LEU A 45 1.34 11.03 -8.68
C LEU A 45 0.98 12.39 -9.30
N ASP A 46 -0.29 12.66 -9.59
CA ASP A 46 -0.75 13.98 -10.04
C ASP A 46 -0.35 15.09 -9.04
N ASN A 47 -0.53 14.84 -7.75
CA ASN A 47 -0.18 15.80 -6.70
C ASN A 47 1.33 15.89 -6.48
N TYR A 48 2.06 14.78 -6.63
CA TYR A 48 3.51 14.76 -6.59
C TYR A 48 4.10 15.62 -7.71
N PHE A 49 3.65 15.46 -8.96
CA PHE A 49 4.19 16.21 -10.11
C PHE A 49 3.75 17.68 -10.12
N LYS A 50 2.62 18.05 -9.52
CA LYS A 50 2.29 19.46 -9.26
C LYS A 50 3.30 20.16 -8.34
N LYS A 51 3.88 19.43 -7.38
CA LYS A 51 4.94 19.94 -6.48
C LYS A 51 6.33 19.87 -7.11
N HIS A 52 6.53 18.96 -8.05
CA HIS A 52 7.78 18.73 -8.78
C HIS A 52 7.53 18.84 -10.28
N PRO A 53 7.32 20.07 -10.81
CA PRO A 53 6.89 20.27 -12.19
C PRO A 53 7.96 19.89 -13.22
N GLU A 54 9.23 19.84 -12.82
CA GLU A 54 10.38 19.49 -13.66
C GLU A 54 11.17 18.35 -12.97
N VAL A 55 11.07 17.13 -13.49
CA VAL A 55 11.72 15.94 -12.86
C VAL A 55 12.06 14.86 -13.91
N GLU A 56 13.22 14.23 -13.76
CA GLU A 56 13.62 13.03 -14.53
C GLU A 56 13.15 11.79 -13.77
N ILE A 57 12.37 10.93 -14.42
CA ILE A 57 11.82 9.70 -13.83
C ILE A 57 12.51 8.49 -14.43
N HIS A 58 13.03 7.60 -13.60
CA HIS A 58 13.38 6.25 -13.99
C HIS A 58 12.27 5.32 -13.49
N LEU A 59 11.44 4.83 -14.39
CA LEU A 59 10.41 3.83 -14.08
C LEU A 59 11.08 2.46 -14.06
N VAL A 60 10.92 1.74 -12.95
CA VAL A 60 11.33 0.34 -12.78
C VAL A 60 10.07 -0.45 -12.43
N SER A 61 9.51 -1.17 -13.40
CA SER A 61 8.40 -2.11 -13.17
C SER A 61 8.96 -3.48 -12.84
N PHE A 62 8.47 -4.12 -11.78
CA PHE A 62 9.04 -5.37 -11.27
C PHE A 62 7.97 -6.35 -10.79
N SER A 63 8.27 -7.64 -10.89
CA SER A 63 7.57 -8.70 -10.15
C SER A 63 8.60 -9.71 -9.64
N ASN A 64 8.73 -10.89 -10.27
CA ASN A 64 9.80 -11.85 -9.97
C ASN A 64 11.13 -11.48 -10.64
N ASP A 65 11.11 -10.53 -11.58
CA ASP A 65 12.26 -9.90 -12.22
C ASP A 65 11.89 -8.44 -12.59
N ILE A 66 12.84 -7.68 -13.12
CA ILE A 66 12.58 -6.39 -13.76
C ILE A 66 11.86 -6.65 -15.08
N ILE A 67 10.62 -6.12 -15.18
CA ILE A 67 9.77 -6.22 -16.37
C ILE A 67 10.06 -5.08 -17.34
N LEU A 68 10.23 -3.87 -16.81
CA LEU A 68 10.48 -2.65 -17.58
C LEU A 68 11.42 -1.73 -16.82
N GLU A 69 12.40 -1.17 -17.53
CA GLU A 69 13.21 -0.07 -17.04
C GLU A 69 13.29 1.01 -18.13
N GLU A 70 12.64 2.15 -17.91
CA GLU A 70 12.53 3.23 -18.91
C GLU A 70 12.62 4.61 -18.25
N LYS A 71 13.13 5.59 -19.01
CA LYS A 71 13.28 6.98 -18.55
C LYS A 71 12.20 7.86 -19.13
N PHE A 72 11.60 8.68 -18.28
CA PHE A 72 10.63 9.70 -18.64
C PHE A 72 11.10 11.07 -18.15
N THR A 73 10.60 12.12 -18.79
CA THR A 73 10.81 13.51 -18.33
C THR A 73 9.45 14.14 -18.10
N VAL A 74 9.25 14.66 -16.90
CA VAL A 74 8.08 15.49 -16.57
C VAL A 74 8.49 16.95 -16.71
N THR A 75 7.71 17.68 -17.51
CA THR A 75 7.88 19.12 -17.75
C THR A 75 6.57 19.84 -17.54
N GLY A 76 6.56 20.94 -16.79
CA GLY A 76 5.34 21.66 -16.46
C GLY A 76 4.29 20.79 -15.76
N SER A 77 4.69 19.82 -14.94
CA SER A 77 3.82 18.80 -14.31
C SER A 77 3.15 17.82 -15.29
N ASN A 78 3.50 17.84 -16.58
CA ASN A 78 2.94 16.90 -17.55
C ASN A 78 3.70 15.56 -17.47
N TRP A 79 3.00 14.53 -16.99
CA TRP A 79 3.52 13.16 -16.84
C TRP A 79 2.69 12.13 -17.63
N GLU A 80 1.95 12.57 -18.66
CA GLU A 80 1.02 11.73 -19.43
C GLU A 80 1.69 10.49 -20.04
N ALA A 81 2.94 10.63 -20.51
CA ALA A 81 3.72 9.51 -21.04
C ALA A 81 3.94 8.41 -19.98
N LEU A 82 4.36 8.80 -18.77
CA LEU A 82 4.52 7.89 -17.64
C LEU A 82 3.18 7.27 -17.24
N ARG A 83 2.11 8.09 -17.13
CA ARG A 83 0.75 7.63 -16.81
C ARG A 83 0.27 6.53 -17.75
N ASN A 84 0.44 6.75 -19.05
CA ASN A 84 0.04 5.81 -20.08
C ASN A 84 0.85 4.51 -20.00
N GLU A 85 2.12 4.58 -19.61
CA GLU A 85 2.94 3.38 -19.42
C GLU A 85 2.48 2.57 -18.20
N LEU A 86 2.25 3.22 -17.06
CA LEU A 86 1.74 2.55 -15.85
C LEU A 86 0.41 1.83 -16.10
N LEU A 87 -0.49 2.42 -16.90
CA LEU A 87 -1.79 1.83 -17.24
C LEU A 87 -1.72 0.62 -18.17
N LYS A 88 -0.59 0.39 -18.86
CA LYS A 88 -0.38 -0.80 -19.70
C LYS A 88 0.16 -1.99 -18.91
N THR A 89 0.51 -1.80 -17.63
CA THR A 89 1.12 -2.84 -16.80
C THR A 89 0.25 -4.10 -16.80
N VAL A 90 0.86 -5.23 -17.18
CA VAL A 90 0.27 -6.56 -17.00
C VAL A 90 0.75 -7.08 -15.65
N TYR A 91 -0.20 -7.43 -14.77
CA TYR A 91 0.09 -7.87 -13.41
C TYR A 91 0.23 -9.39 -13.37
N ASP A 92 1.43 -9.87 -13.11
CA ASP A 92 1.75 -11.30 -13.07
C ASP A 92 3.04 -11.56 -12.27
N GLY A 93 3.21 -12.79 -11.81
CA GLY A 93 4.36 -13.23 -11.03
C GLY A 93 4.25 -12.86 -9.55
N ALA A 94 5.23 -13.36 -8.80
CA ALA A 94 5.37 -13.10 -7.37
C ALA A 94 6.36 -11.95 -7.14
N THR A 95 6.16 -11.18 -6.08
CA THR A 95 6.99 -10.02 -5.74
C THR A 95 8.41 -10.41 -5.31
N SER A 96 9.41 -9.74 -5.90
CA SER A 96 10.83 -9.78 -5.56
C SER A 96 11.42 -8.36 -5.59
N TYR A 97 11.90 -7.89 -4.45
CA TYR A 97 12.51 -6.57 -4.27
C TYR A 97 14.04 -6.59 -4.46
N SER A 98 14.67 -7.75 -4.59
CA SER A 98 16.13 -7.92 -4.62
C SER A 98 16.87 -7.17 -5.74
N LYS A 99 16.16 -6.77 -6.81
CA LYS A 99 16.74 -6.07 -7.97
C LYS A 99 16.46 -4.56 -7.99
N LEU A 100 15.84 -4.04 -6.93
CA LEU A 100 15.56 -2.61 -6.81
C LEU A 100 16.82 -1.83 -6.40
N PHE A 101 16.79 -0.51 -6.59
CA PHE A 101 17.82 0.43 -6.14
C PHE A 101 19.18 0.37 -6.87
N ASN A 102 19.19 -0.06 -8.14
CA ASN A 102 20.39 -0.04 -8.98
C ASN A 102 20.66 1.33 -9.63
N GLN A 103 19.69 2.24 -9.54
CA GLN A 103 19.72 3.57 -10.14
C GLN A 103 20.40 4.58 -9.21
N ASP A 104 21.00 5.65 -9.74
CA ASP A 104 21.45 6.79 -8.92
C ASP A 104 20.36 7.88 -8.97
N SER A 105 19.47 7.83 -7.98
CA SER A 105 18.36 8.79 -7.83
C SER A 105 18.47 9.60 -6.54
N ASP A 106 17.83 10.76 -6.55
CA ASP A 106 17.72 11.65 -5.39
C ASP A 106 16.71 11.09 -4.37
N GLU A 107 15.69 10.38 -4.86
CA GLU A 107 14.71 9.66 -4.04
C GLU A 107 14.09 8.48 -4.80
N TYR A 108 13.42 7.60 -4.06
CA TYR A 108 12.69 6.46 -4.59
C TYR A 108 11.24 6.52 -4.15
N LEU A 109 10.33 6.31 -5.10
CA LEU A 109 8.93 6.00 -4.83
C LEU A 109 8.74 4.49 -5.05
N ILE A 110 8.04 3.81 -4.15
CA ILE A 110 7.74 2.38 -4.28
C ILE A 110 6.23 2.21 -4.15
N PHE A 111 5.57 1.78 -5.21
CA PHE A 111 4.15 1.48 -5.23
C PHE A 111 3.97 -0.02 -5.07
N THR A 112 3.53 -0.47 -3.90
CA THR A 112 3.45 -1.90 -3.53
C THR A 112 2.40 -2.12 -2.43
N ASP A 113 1.85 -3.32 -2.37
CA ASP A 113 1.02 -3.80 -1.26
C ASP A 113 1.85 -4.35 -0.08
N GLY A 114 3.17 -4.48 -0.27
CA GLY A 114 4.12 -4.94 0.73
C GLY A 114 4.11 -6.46 0.94
N VAL A 115 3.64 -7.22 -0.04
CA VAL A 115 3.68 -8.69 -0.03
C VAL A 115 5.11 -9.19 -0.33
N GLU A 116 5.75 -9.79 0.67
CA GLU A 116 7.12 -10.33 0.58
C GLU A 116 7.10 -11.86 0.37
N ILE A 117 6.99 -12.32 -0.88
CA ILE A 117 6.93 -13.76 -1.20
C ILE A 117 8.32 -14.35 -1.42
N LEU A 118 9.13 -13.77 -2.32
CA LEU A 118 10.41 -14.35 -2.75
C LEU A 118 11.58 -13.86 -1.91
N ASP A 119 11.58 -12.57 -1.58
CA ASP A 119 12.62 -11.91 -0.80
C ASP A 119 12.05 -10.74 0.00
N LYS A 120 12.91 -10.09 0.77
CA LYS A 120 12.57 -8.96 1.63
C LYS A 120 12.97 -7.66 0.96
N LEU A 121 12.18 -6.62 1.19
CA LEU A 121 12.57 -5.25 0.86
C LEU A 121 13.73 -4.81 1.76
N GLU A 122 14.92 -4.69 1.17
CA GLU A 122 16.16 -4.25 1.82
C GLU A 122 16.76 -3.05 1.08
N PRO A 123 16.25 -1.84 1.34
CA PRO A 123 16.69 -0.67 0.61
C PRO A 123 18.00 -0.05 1.14
N PRO A 124 18.69 0.76 0.33
CA PRO A 124 19.77 1.60 0.81
C PRO A 124 19.22 2.67 1.77
N VAL A 125 19.80 2.76 2.97
CA VAL A 125 19.37 3.73 4.00
C VAL A 125 19.77 5.19 3.70
N SER A 126 20.51 5.45 2.61
CA SER A 126 21.13 6.75 2.34
C SER A 126 20.29 7.72 1.50
N LYS A 127 19.16 7.26 0.94
CA LYS A 127 18.31 8.07 0.05
C LYS A 127 16.86 8.02 0.55
N PRO A 128 16.08 9.12 0.45
CA PRO A 128 14.66 9.12 0.79
C PRO A 128 13.87 8.07 0.00
N ILE A 129 13.10 7.26 0.73
CA ILE A 129 12.22 6.23 0.15
C ILE A 129 10.79 6.47 0.61
N THR A 130 9.94 6.81 -0.34
CA THR A 130 8.51 6.90 -0.10
C THR A 130 7.84 5.62 -0.57
N ILE A 131 7.20 4.91 0.35
CA ILE A 131 6.41 3.72 0.02
C ILE A 131 4.95 4.14 -0.03
N VAL A 132 4.31 3.94 -1.16
CA VAL A 132 2.91 4.26 -1.41
C VAL A 132 2.14 2.96 -1.52
N SER A 133 1.08 2.83 -0.74
CA SER A 133 0.28 1.61 -0.70
C SER A 133 -1.21 1.91 -0.64
N THR A 134 -2.01 1.14 -1.36
CA THR A 134 -3.48 1.22 -1.38
C THR A 134 -4.16 0.17 -0.51
N VAL A 135 -3.38 -0.62 0.23
CA VAL A 135 -3.89 -1.60 1.20
C VAL A 135 -4.72 -0.93 2.30
N SER A 136 -5.54 -1.71 2.99
CA SER A 136 -6.39 -1.18 4.07
C SER A 136 -5.61 -0.85 5.35
N VAL A 137 -4.54 -1.59 5.63
CA VAL A 137 -3.75 -1.50 6.86
C VAL A 137 -2.28 -1.34 6.52
N ALA A 138 -1.61 -0.36 7.13
CA ALA A 138 -0.18 -0.14 6.90
C ALA A 138 0.66 -1.34 7.34
N ASN A 139 1.67 -1.70 6.55
CA ASN A 139 2.66 -2.68 6.95
C ASN A 139 3.71 -2.00 7.87
N PRO A 140 3.77 -2.32 9.19
CA PRO A 140 4.65 -1.60 10.12
C PRO A 140 6.13 -1.74 9.80
N LYS A 141 6.52 -2.83 9.13
CA LYS A 141 7.91 -3.02 8.65
C LYS A 141 8.22 -2.01 7.56
N PHE A 142 7.34 -1.88 6.56
CA PHE A 142 7.53 -0.96 5.43
C PHE A 142 7.46 0.49 5.90
N GLN A 143 6.59 0.78 6.88
CA GLN A 143 6.58 2.07 7.55
C GLN A 143 7.94 2.42 8.15
N ARG A 144 8.52 1.52 8.97
CA ARG A 144 9.84 1.73 9.57
C ARG A 144 10.94 1.89 8.52
N ILE A 145 10.89 1.09 7.44
CA ILE A 145 11.83 1.19 6.32
C ILE A 145 11.80 2.61 5.73
N ALA A 146 10.62 3.09 5.34
CA ALA A 146 10.45 4.41 4.75
C ALA A 146 10.91 5.52 5.71
N GLU A 147 10.48 5.47 6.98
CA GLU A 147 10.86 6.45 8.02
C GLU A 147 12.38 6.47 8.28
N SER A 148 13.03 5.29 8.31
CA SER A 148 14.48 5.19 8.53
C SER A 148 15.32 5.74 7.37
N SER A 149 14.72 5.89 6.18
CA SER A 149 15.37 6.42 4.98
C SER A 149 15.25 7.95 4.82
N ASN A 150 14.68 8.65 5.80
CA ASN A 150 14.17 10.04 5.66
C ASN A 150 13.05 10.19 4.62
N GLY A 151 12.36 9.09 4.31
CA GLY A 151 11.20 9.07 3.43
C GLY A 151 9.90 8.99 4.22
N SER A 152 8.86 8.40 3.62
CA SER A 152 7.53 8.34 4.23
C SER A 152 6.74 7.12 3.76
N TYR A 153 5.91 6.56 4.64
CA TYR A 153 4.94 5.55 4.24
C TYR A 153 3.57 6.22 4.05
N VAL A 154 3.05 6.14 2.83
CA VAL A 154 1.80 6.78 2.41
C VAL A 154 0.76 5.71 2.19
N LEU A 155 -0.17 5.60 3.14
CA LEU A 155 -1.33 4.73 3.02
C LEU A 155 -2.48 5.48 2.34
N LEU A 156 -2.83 5.08 1.12
CA LEU A 156 -3.92 5.63 0.32
C LEU A 156 -5.25 4.91 0.60
N ASN A 157 -5.59 4.77 1.89
CA ASN A 157 -6.86 4.16 2.28
C ASN A 157 -8.03 5.14 2.07
N SER A 158 -9.24 4.58 1.99
CA SER A 158 -10.46 5.33 1.68
C SER A 158 -10.95 6.13 2.88
N SER A 159 -10.19 7.14 3.27
CA SER A 159 -10.63 8.15 4.21
C SER A 159 -9.93 9.45 3.87
N SER A 160 -10.63 10.22 3.03
CA SER A 160 -10.40 11.65 2.80
C SER A 160 -9.05 12.04 2.20
N ASP A 161 -9.10 12.44 0.93
CA ASP A 161 -8.45 13.68 0.50
C ASP A 161 -8.80 14.81 1.48
N THR A 162 -8.07 14.93 2.59
CA THR A 162 -7.93 16.19 3.33
C THR A 162 -6.69 16.10 4.21
N THR A 163 -5.69 16.86 3.80
CA THR A 163 -4.65 17.47 4.62
C THR A 163 -5.03 17.58 6.10
N SER A 164 -4.39 16.81 6.97
CA SER A 164 -4.23 17.17 8.38
C SER A 164 -2.95 16.56 8.92
N ALA A 165 -1.98 17.44 9.17
CA ALA A 165 -0.85 17.15 10.02
C ALA A 165 -1.36 16.69 11.38
N TYR A 166 -0.83 15.57 11.87
CA TYR A 166 -1.06 15.09 13.22
C TYR A 166 -0.63 16.15 14.23
N SER A 167 -1.59 16.83 14.84
CA SER A 167 -1.43 17.41 16.16
C SER A 167 -2.11 16.49 17.16
N ILE A 168 -1.30 15.83 17.97
CA ILE A 168 -1.72 15.11 19.18
C ILE A 168 -2.33 16.14 20.13
N ASP A 169 -3.61 16.01 20.48
CA ASP A 169 -4.11 16.50 21.77
C ASP A 169 -5.19 15.57 22.32
N SER A 170 -5.14 15.39 23.63
CA SER A 170 -5.74 14.29 24.37
C SER A 170 -7.17 14.62 24.80
N GLY A 171 -8.07 13.67 24.52
CA GLY A 171 -9.26 13.41 25.33
C GLY A 171 -10.50 14.26 25.02
N ILE A 172 -11.47 13.66 24.33
CA ILE A 172 -12.89 13.56 24.72
C ILE A 172 -13.47 12.29 24.03
N MET A 173 -14.17 11.46 24.80
CA MET A 173 -14.97 10.35 24.26
C MET A 173 -16.22 10.86 23.57
N THR A 174 -16.38 10.60 22.27
CA THR A 174 -17.68 10.73 21.57
C THR A 174 -17.74 9.81 20.34
N GLY A 175 -18.50 8.72 20.45
CA GLY A 175 -19.07 7.94 19.33
C GLY A 175 -18.08 7.13 18.51
N SER A 176 -17.89 5.86 18.85
CA SER A 176 -17.04 4.89 18.15
C SER A 176 -17.45 4.75 16.68
N ILE A 177 -16.71 5.45 15.81
CA ILE A 177 -16.64 5.15 14.39
C ILE A 177 -15.91 3.81 14.33
N GLY A 178 -16.68 2.71 14.21
CA GLY A 178 -16.14 1.35 14.22
C GLY A 178 -14.94 1.24 13.30
N VAL A 179 -13.78 0.90 13.86
CA VAL A 179 -12.53 0.75 13.10
C VAL A 179 -12.68 -0.45 12.17
N LEU A 180 -12.22 -0.32 10.93
CA LEU A 180 -12.24 -1.41 9.96
C LEU A 180 -11.15 -2.43 10.29
N VAL A 181 -11.53 -3.49 10.98
CA VAL A 181 -10.66 -4.63 11.29
C VAL A 181 -10.48 -5.48 10.05
N SER A 182 -9.23 -5.70 9.67
CA SER A 182 -8.85 -6.54 8.53
C SER A 182 -8.15 -7.82 9.00
N GLY A 183 -8.11 -8.84 8.17
CA GLY A 183 -7.37 -10.06 8.50
C GLY A 183 -7.44 -11.09 7.38
N VAL A 184 -6.68 -12.16 7.55
CA VAL A 184 -6.74 -13.33 6.66
C VAL A 184 -7.21 -14.54 7.46
N ILE A 185 -8.15 -15.28 6.88
CA ILE A 185 -8.68 -16.51 7.44
C ILE A 185 -8.08 -17.69 6.68
N THR A 186 -7.47 -18.60 7.42
CA THR A 186 -6.73 -19.75 6.89
C THR A 186 -7.19 -21.05 7.55
N ASP A 187 -6.84 -22.18 6.94
CA ASP A 187 -6.89 -23.51 7.52
C ASP A 187 -5.60 -24.31 7.21
N GLU A 188 -5.62 -25.60 7.50
CA GLU A 188 -4.50 -26.51 7.22
C GLU A 188 -4.13 -26.67 5.73
N LYS A 189 -4.99 -26.24 4.80
CA LYS A 189 -4.80 -26.33 3.35
C LYS A 189 -4.48 -24.97 2.71
N GLY A 190 -4.73 -23.87 3.41
CA GLY A 190 -4.43 -22.52 2.93
C GLY A 190 -5.54 -21.51 3.26
N PRO A 191 -5.66 -20.41 2.49
CA PRO A 191 -6.67 -19.40 2.73
C PRO A 191 -8.10 -19.90 2.50
N LEU A 192 -9.04 -19.42 3.30
CA LEU A 192 -10.45 -19.82 3.24
C LEU A 192 -11.35 -18.70 2.71
N ALA A 193 -11.96 -18.94 1.56
CA ALA A 193 -12.97 -18.06 0.98
C ALA A 193 -14.38 -18.30 1.54
N ASN A 194 -15.22 -17.26 1.51
CA ASN A 194 -16.63 -17.30 1.93
C ASN A 194 -16.85 -17.66 3.41
N VAL A 195 -15.88 -17.38 4.28
CA VAL A 195 -16.06 -17.48 5.74
C VAL A 195 -16.93 -16.33 6.20
N ASN A 196 -18.02 -16.63 6.90
CA ASN A 196 -18.89 -15.62 7.47
C ASN A 196 -18.25 -15.02 8.73
N VAL A 197 -18.04 -13.71 8.72
CA VAL A 197 -17.49 -12.95 9.84
C VAL A 197 -18.58 -12.00 10.34
N PHE A 198 -18.94 -12.11 11.62
CA PHE A 198 -20.05 -11.37 12.19
C PHE A 198 -19.63 -10.70 13.49
N ASN A 199 -19.88 -9.39 13.60
CA ASN A 199 -19.72 -8.63 14.82
C ASN A 199 -21.07 -8.60 15.56
N ARG A 200 -21.11 -9.25 16.73
CA ARG A 200 -22.35 -9.37 17.51
C ARG A 200 -22.80 -8.05 18.13
N ASP A 201 -21.87 -7.25 18.60
CA ASP A 201 -22.17 -6.00 19.32
C ASP A 201 -22.68 -4.93 18.36
N ARG A 202 -22.19 -4.96 17.11
CA ARG A 202 -22.57 -3.99 16.07
C ARG A 202 -23.67 -4.50 15.13
N ASN A 203 -24.01 -5.79 15.18
CA ASN A 203 -24.95 -6.45 14.26
C ASN A 203 -24.56 -6.24 12.78
N GLU A 204 -23.25 -6.30 12.49
CA GLU A 204 -22.68 -6.17 11.16
C GLU A 204 -21.98 -7.48 10.75
N GLY A 205 -21.95 -7.76 9.45
CA GLY A 205 -21.30 -8.97 8.92
C GLY A 205 -20.64 -8.76 7.57
N THR A 206 -19.67 -9.62 7.27
CA THR A 206 -18.94 -9.68 6.01
C THR A 206 -18.58 -11.13 5.68
N THR A 207 -18.00 -11.37 4.51
CA THR A 207 -17.45 -12.67 4.13
C THR A 207 -16.01 -12.53 3.66
N SER A 208 -15.19 -13.56 3.86
CA SER A 208 -13.84 -13.58 3.29
C SER A 208 -13.82 -13.78 1.78
N SER A 209 -12.84 -13.17 1.11
CA SER A 209 -12.59 -13.26 -0.34
C SER A 209 -11.88 -14.57 -0.73
N SER A 210 -11.64 -14.79 -2.03
CA SER A 210 -10.97 -15.98 -2.58
C SER A 210 -9.58 -16.25 -1.99
N ASP A 211 -8.88 -15.21 -1.54
CA ASP A 211 -7.56 -15.23 -0.90
C ASP A 211 -7.63 -15.30 0.64
N GLY A 212 -8.82 -15.47 1.21
CA GLY A 212 -9.06 -15.53 2.65
C GLY A 212 -9.09 -14.18 3.36
N SER A 213 -8.89 -13.06 2.66
CA SER A 213 -8.95 -11.72 3.25
C SER A 213 -10.38 -11.36 3.67
N TYR A 214 -10.55 -10.65 4.79
CA TYR A 214 -11.84 -10.10 5.23
C TYR A 214 -11.69 -8.71 5.84
N ARG A 215 -12.79 -7.94 5.86
CA ARG A 215 -12.85 -6.62 6.49
C ARG A 215 -14.20 -6.40 7.19
N ILE A 216 -14.20 -6.12 8.49
CA ILE A 216 -15.40 -5.89 9.31
C ILE A 216 -15.21 -4.68 10.22
N LYS A 217 -16.26 -3.90 10.46
CA LYS A 217 -16.18 -2.84 11.48
C LYS A 217 -16.25 -3.46 12.87
N ALA A 218 -15.27 -3.17 13.71
CA ALA A 218 -15.27 -3.60 15.10
C ALA A 218 -14.44 -2.64 15.96
N ASP A 219 -14.87 -2.47 17.20
CA ASP A 219 -14.13 -1.78 18.23
C ASP A 219 -13.41 -2.78 19.14
N ILE A 220 -12.36 -2.31 19.83
CA ILE A 220 -11.66 -3.12 20.84
C ILE A 220 -12.68 -3.56 21.90
N GLY A 221 -12.75 -4.87 22.13
CA GLY A 221 -13.73 -5.49 23.03
C GLY A 221 -14.97 -6.06 22.35
N ASP A 222 -15.23 -5.77 21.07
CA ASP A 222 -16.35 -6.37 20.34
C ASP A 222 -16.18 -7.88 20.17
N GLN A 223 -17.28 -8.63 20.20
CA GLN A 223 -17.28 -10.08 19.95
C GLN A 223 -17.46 -10.38 18.47
N LEU A 224 -16.38 -10.87 17.86
CA LEU A 224 -16.35 -11.36 16.48
C LEU A 224 -16.59 -12.88 16.43
N VAL A 225 -17.44 -13.30 15.51
CA VAL A 225 -17.82 -14.69 15.27
C VAL A 225 -17.48 -15.08 13.85
N PHE A 226 -16.67 -16.13 13.71
CA PHE A 226 -16.24 -16.67 12.42
C PHE A 226 -16.89 -18.03 12.22
N THR A 227 -17.66 -18.17 11.12
CA THR A 227 -18.43 -19.37 10.79
C THR A 227 -18.14 -19.82 9.37
N PHE A 228 -17.83 -21.11 9.20
CA PHE A 228 -17.62 -21.72 7.90
C PHE A 228 -18.04 -23.18 7.91
N ILE A 229 -18.56 -23.67 6.79
CA ILE A 229 -19.12 -25.02 6.69
C ILE A 229 -18.01 -26.05 6.96
N GLY A 230 -18.26 -26.96 7.89
CA GLY A 230 -17.31 -28.02 8.25
C GLY A 230 -16.14 -27.57 9.14
N LYS A 231 -16.08 -26.31 9.56
CA LYS A 231 -15.07 -25.78 10.49
C LYS A 231 -15.67 -25.44 11.85
N LYS A 232 -14.86 -25.50 12.89
CA LYS A 232 -15.24 -25.09 14.24
C LYS A 232 -15.47 -23.57 14.28
N THR A 233 -16.62 -23.15 14.79
CA THR A 233 -16.91 -21.73 15.03
C THR A 233 -15.91 -21.12 16.00
N ILE A 234 -15.36 -19.96 15.64
CA ILE A 234 -14.43 -19.20 16.48
C ILE A 234 -15.14 -17.95 16.98
N ASN A 235 -15.08 -17.74 18.30
CA ASN A 235 -15.54 -16.52 18.96
C ASN A 235 -14.32 -15.83 19.56
N ILE A 236 -14.06 -14.59 19.17
CA ILE A 236 -12.93 -13.79 19.65
C ILE A 236 -13.44 -12.44 20.14
N ILE A 237 -12.89 -11.99 21.27
CA ILE A 237 -13.01 -10.61 21.72
C ILE A 237 -11.93 -9.80 21.01
N MET A 238 -12.34 -8.75 20.32
CA MET A 238 -11.46 -7.93 19.50
C MET A 238 -10.32 -7.35 20.36
N PRO A 239 -9.05 -7.72 20.11
CA PRO A 239 -7.91 -7.19 20.85
C PRO A 239 -7.60 -5.74 20.44
N GLU A 240 -6.64 -5.11 21.11
CA GLU A 240 -6.09 -3.82 20.64
C GLU A 240 -5.44 -3.98 19.26
N GLY A 241 -5.77 -3.07 18.34
CA GLY A 241 -5.30 -3.08 16.95
C GLY A 241 -6.45 -3.14 15.95
N ASP A 242 -6.10 -3.16 14.67
CA ASP A 242 -7.01 -3.17 13.52
C ASP A 242 -6.79 -4.40 12.61
N PHE A 243 -6.00 -5.36 13.07
CA PHE A 243 -5.68 -6.59 12.33
C PHE A 243 -5.87 -7.85 13.18
N LEU A 244 -6.58 -8.84 12.63
CA LEU A 244 -6.89 -10.10 13.31
C LEU A 244 -6.84 -11.28 12.32
N ASN A 245 -5.78 -12.08 12.37
CA ASN A 245 -5.70 -13.32 11.60
C ASN A 245 -6.40 -14.47 12.33
N ILE A 246 -7.07 -15.32 11.56
CA ILE A 246 -7.81 -16.46 12.07
C ILE A 246 -7.33 -17.74 11.39
N ASN A 247 -7.12 -18.77 12.20
CA ASN A 247 -6.91 -20.13 11.72
C ASN A 247 -8.10 -21.00 12.12
N MET A 248 -8.87 -21.50 11.14
CA MET A 248 -10.06 -22.32 11.36
C MET A 248 -9.74 -23.81 11.27
N VAL A 249 -10.07 -24.54 12.32
CA VAL A 249 -9.84 -26.00 12.39
C VAL A 249 -11.10 -26.74 11.96
N THR A 250 -10.93 -27.83 11.20
CA THR A 250 -12.01 -28.74 10.80
C THR A 250 -12.73 -29.32 12.03
N VAL A 251 -14.07 -29.39 11.97
CA VAL A 251 -14.86 -30.10 12.99
C VAL A 251 -14.46 -31.58 12.91
N THR A 252 -13.67 -32.02 13.87
CA THR A 252 -13.44 -33.44 14.11
C THR A 252 -14.51 -33.88 15.08
N GLU A 253 -15.42 -34.74 14.63
CA GLU A 253 -16.31 -35.48 15.53
C GLU A 253 -15.44 -36.43 16.36
N ALA A 254 -14.92 -35.94 17.48
CA ALA A 254 -14.64 -36.82 18.60
C ALA A 254 -15.99 -37.04 19.30
N LEU A 255 -16.61 -38.20 19.05
CA LEU A 255 -17.63 -38.76 19.91
C LEU A 255 -17.02 -38.94 21.30
N GLU A 256 -17.12 -37.94 22.17
CA GLU A 256 -16.90 -38.17 23.59
C GLU A 256 -18.14 -38.87 24.16
N GLY A 257 -17.91 -40.11 24.59
CA GLY A 257 -18.93 -41.07 24.95
C GLY A 257 -19.81 -40.63 26.11
N VAL A 258 -21.03 -41.17 26.09
CA VAL A 258 -21.90 -41.30 27.25
C VAL A 258 -21.11 -41.99 28.37
N VAL A 259 -20.89 -41.29 29.47
CA VAL A 259 -20.56 -41.95 30.74
C VAL A 259 -21.90 -42.27 31.41
N VAL A 260 -22.16 -43.56 31.58
CA VAL A 260 -23.31 -44.15 32.30
C VAL A 260 -23.17 -43.89 33.79
#